data_AF-B2BMZ2-F1
#
_entry.id   AF-B2BMZ2-F1
#
_cell.length_a   1.000
_cell.length_b   1.000
_cell.length_c   1.000
_cell.angle_alpha   90.00
_cell.angle_beta   90.00
_cell.angle_gamma   90.00
#
_symmetry.space_group_name_H-M   'P 1'
#
loop_
_entity.id
_entity.type
_entity.pdbx_description
1 polymer ?
#
loop_
_entity_poly.entity_id
_entity_poly.type
_entity_poly.pdbx_seq_one_letter_code
_entity_poly.pdbx_strand_id
1 'polypeptide(L)'
;KIGGIGTVPVGRVETGILKPGTVVVFAPANITTEVKSVEMHHEALQEAVPGDNVGFNVKNVSVKELRRGYVAGDSKNNPPRGASDFLAQ
;
A
#
# COMPACT_ATOMS: atom_id res chain seq x y z
N LYS A 1 -10.63 9.21 -5.03
CA LYS A 1 -10.08 9.35 -6.40
C LYS A 1 -9.68 10.80 -6.57
N ILE A 2 -8.39 11.09 -6.69
CA ILE A 2 -7.92 12.45 -6.98
C ILE A 2 -7.86 12.55 -8.51
N GLY A 3 -8.50 13.58 -9.09
CA GLY A 3 -8.52 13.77 -10.54
C GLY A 3 -7.10 13.85 -11.09
N GLY A 4 -6.78 13.03 -12.10
CA GLY A 4 -5.47 13.03 -12.78
C GLY A 4 -4.34 12.23 -12.13
N ILE A 5 -4.41 11.92 -10.83
CA ILE A 5 -3.32 11.27 -10.09
C ILE A 5 -3.45 9.74 -10.09
N GLY A 6 -4.67 9.23 -9.95
CA GLY A 6 -4.95 7.79 -9.85
C GLY A 6 -5.67 7.43 -8.55
N THR A 7 -5.32 6.28 -7.98
CA THR A 7 -5.84 5.80 -6.69
C THR A 7 -4.76 6.00 -5.64
N VAL A 8 -5.13 6.65 -4.54
CA VAL A 8 -4.22 6.96 -3.44
C VAL A 8 -4.75 6.30 -2.17
N PRO A 9 -4.25 5.11 -1.80
CA PRO A 9 -4.47 4.56 -0.47
C PRO A 9 -3.71 5.38 0.56
N VAL A 10 -4.24 5.40 1.78
CA VAL A 10 -3.63 6.06 2.93
C VAL A 10 -3.56 5.05 4.06
N GLY A 11 -2.43 4.99 4.74
CA GLY A 11 -2.22 4.07 5.85
C GLY A 11 -0.93 4.36 6.60
N ARG A 12 -0.72 3.60 7.67
CA ARG A 12 0.50 3.64 8.45
C ARG A 12 1.46 2.55 7.98
N VAL A 13 2.73 2.86 7.86
CA VAL A 13 3.77 1.84 7.68
C VAL A 13 3.99 1.17 9.04
N GLU A 14 3.60 -0.09 9.16
CA GLU A 14 3.80 -0.86 10.40
C GLU A 14 5.16 -1.56 10.40
N THR A 15 5.60 -2.08 9.25
CA THR A 15 6.90 -2.78 9.09
C THR A 15 7.50 -2.51 7.71
N GLY A 16 8.82 -2.68 7.59
CA GLY A 16 9.55 -2.51 6.33
C GLY A 16 9.71 -1.05 5.90
N ILE A 17 10.00 -0.83 4.61
CA ILE A 17 10.19 0.49 4.01
C ILE A 17 9.40 0.53 2.69
N LEU A 18 8.62 1.59 2.48
CA LEU A 18 7.87 1.82 1.24
C LEU A 18 8.57 2.88 0.40
N LYS A 19 8.87 2.59 -0.87
CA LYS A 19 9.50 3.53 -1.80
C LYS A 19 8.67 3.69 -3.08
N PRO A 20 8.73 4.85 -3.75
CA PRO A 20 8.33 4.93 -5.15
C PRO A 20 9.07 3.87 -5.99
N GLY A 21 8.34 3.21 -6.89
CA GLY A 21 8.83 2.11 -7.72
C GLY A 21 8.68 0.72 -7.09
N THR A 22 8.39 0.61 -5.79
CA THR A 22 8.10 -0.68 -5.17
C THR A 22 6.83 -1.28 -5.79
N VAL A 23 6.91 -2.56 -6.18
CA VAL A 23 5.74 -3.33 -6.62
C VAL A 23 5.12 -3.96 -5.37
N VAL A 24 3.91 -3.54 -5.03
CA VAL A 24 3.19 -3.99 -3.83
C VAL A 24 2.04 -4.92 -4.19
N VAL A 25 1.72 -5.81 -3.26
CA VAL A 25 0.52 -6.66 -3.27
C VAL A 25 -0.42 -6.20 -2.18
N PHE A 26 -1.70 -6.05 -2.52
CA PHE A 26 -2.77 -5.80 -1.58
C PHE A 26 -3.50 -7.10 -1.24
N ALA A 27 -3.34 -7.55 0.00
CA ALA A 27 -4.12 -8.63 0.58
C ALA A 27 -5.42 -8.08 1.21
N PRO A 28 -6.51 -8.87 1.25
CA PRO A 28 -6.62 -10.26 0.80
C PRO A 28 -6.91 -10.42 -0.70
N ALA A 29 -7.15 -9.34 -1.45
CA ALA A 29 -7.59 -9.41 -2.85
C ALA A 29 -6.51 -9.83 -3.86
N ASN A 30 -5.25 -9.94 -3.43
CA ASN A 30 -4.10 -10.30 -4.26
C ASN A 30 -3.91 -9.37 -5.47
N ILE A 31 -4.14 -8.07 -5.29
CA ILE A 31 -3.97 -7.06 -6.33
C ILE A 31 -2.52 -6.59 -6.33
N THR A 32 -1.82 -6.75 -7.44
CA THR A 32 -0.42 -6.32 -7.59
C THR A 32 -0.34 -5.03 -8.39
N THR A 33 0.40 -4.04 -7.89
CA THR A 33 0.60 -2.76 -8.58
C THR A 33 1.91 -2.11 -8.16
N GLU A 34 2.44 -1.25 -9.02
CA GLU A 34 3.58 -0.39 -8.71
C GLU A 34 3.13 0.88 -7.97
N VAL A 35 3.89 1.27 -6.94
CA VAL A 35 3.77 2.55 -6.25
C VAL A 35 4.48 3.63 -7.06
N LYS A 36 3.82 4.75 -7.34
CA LYS A 36 4.40 5.85 -8.14
C LYS A 36 4.95 7.00 -7.33
N SER A 37 4.28 7.35 -6.24
CA SER A 37 4.74 8.36 -5.30
C SER A 37 4.31 7.96 -3.90
N VAL A 38 5.05 8.44 -2.91
CA VAL A 38 4.72 8.35 -1.49
C VAL A 38 4.77 9.76 -0.95
N GLU A 39 3.75 10.14 -0.19
CA GLU A 39 3.54 11.50 0.30
C GLU A 39 3.10 11.48 1.76
N MET A 40 3.63 12.41 2.55
CA MET A 40 3.19 12.66 3.93
C MET A 40 2.97 14.17 4.09
N HIS A 41 1.82 14.58 4.63
CA HIS A 41 1.54 15.99 4.91
C HIS A 41 1.81 16.95 3.72
N HIS A 42 1.50 16.51 2.50
CA HIS A 42 1.73 17.24 1.23
C HIS A 42 3.20 17.36 0.77
N GLU A 43 4.11 16.60 1.39
CA GLU A 43 5.50 16.50 0.95
C GLU A 43 5.77 15.12 0.35
N ALA A 44 6.49 15.09 -0.77
CA ALA A 44 6.90 13.85 -1.40
C ALA A 44 8.08 13.23 -0.63
N LEU A 45 7.98 11.94 -0.33
CA LEU A 45 9.00 11.18 0.36
C LEU A 45 9.75 10.27 -0.61
N GLN A 46 11.07 10.15 -0.42
CA GLN A 46 11.88 9.17 -1.15
C GLN A 46 11.69 7.75 -0.60
N GLU A 47 11.37 7.66 0.69
CA GLU A 47 11.02 6.43 1.39
C GLU A 47 10.13 6.77 2.59
N ALA A 48 9.24 5.84 2.95
CA ALA A 48 8.45 5.89 4.18
C ALA A 48 8.84 4.71 5.06
N VAL A 49 9.01 4.99 6.35
CA VAL A 49 9.54 4.07 7.36
C VAL A 49 8.50 3.74 8.43
N PRO A 50 8.72 2.73 9.29
CA PRO A 50 7.73 2.35 10.29
C PRO A 50 7.36 3.52 11.21
N GLY A 51 6.06 3.73 11.38
CA GLY A 51 5.49 4.86 12.12
C GLY A 51 4.84 5.91 11.23
N ASP A 52 5.29 6.02 9.98
CA ASP A 52 4.84 7.03 9.04
C ASP A 52 3.39 6.82 8.59
N ASN A 53 2.58 7.87 8.66
CA ASN A 53 1.24 7.90 8.05
C ASN A 53 1.33 8.54 6.67
N VAL A 54 1.22 7.73 5.63
CA VAL A 54 1.47 8.17 4.25
C VAL A 54 0.27 7.91 3.35
N GLY A 55 0.11 8.80 2.37
CA GLY A 55 -0.63 8.52 1.15
C GLY A 55 0.36 8.03 0.10
N PHE A 56 -0.01 7.05 -0.71
CA PHE A 56 0.85 6.61 -1.81
C PHE A 56 0.03 6.35 -3.07
N ASN A 57 0.56 6.72 -4.23
CA ASN A 57 -0.17 6.60 -5.49
C ASN A 57 0.10 5.26 -6.17
N VAL A 58 -0.94 4.59 -6.67
CA VAL A 58 -0.83 3.33 -7.43
C VAL A 58 -1.52 3.43 -8.80
N LYS A 59 -0.96 2.77 -9.81
CA LYS A 59 -1.51 2.76 -11.18
C LYS A 59 -2.50 1.61 -11.38
N ASN A 60 -3.43 1.79 -12.32
CA ASN A 60 -4.29 0.72 -12.85
C ASN A 60 -5.15 -0.02 -11.80
N VAL A 61 -5.32 0.56 -10.62
CA VAL A 61 -6.21 0.03 -9.57
C VAL A 61 -7.31 1.06 -9.32
N SER A 62 -8.56 0.62 -9.36
CA SER A 62 -9.73 1.44 -9.06
C SER A 62 -9.93 1.57 -7.55
N VAL A 63 -10.45 2.72 -7.11
CA VAL A 63 -10.88 2.93 -5.71
C VAL A 63 -11.95 1.95 -5.25
N LYS A 64 -12.63 1.26 -6.17
CA LYS A 64 -13.64 0.22 -5.85
C LYS A 64 -13.03 -1.13 -5.52
N GLU A 65 -11.80 -1.38 -5.94
CA GLU A 65 -11.08 -2.65 -5.77
C GLU A 65 -10.29 -2.68 -4.46
N LEU A 66 -9.95 -1.51 -3.91
CA LEU A 66 -9.30 -1.37 -2.62
C LEU A 66 -10.29 -0.95 -1.55
N ARG A 67 -10.14 -1.53 -0.36
CA ARG A 67 -10.99 -1.23 0.80
C ARG A 67 -10.11 -1.00 2.03
N ARG A 68 -10.62 -0.20 2.97
CA ARG A 68 -10.00 -0.05 4.29
C ARG A 68 -9.88 -1.43 4.95
N GLY A 69 -8.73 -1.69 5.58
CA GLY A 69 -8.40 -2.97 6.20
C GLY A 69 -7.57 -3.91 5.32
N TYR A 70 -7.36 -3.57 4.04
CA TYR A 70 -6.41 -4.30 3.20
C TYR A 70 -4.97 -4.03 3.65
N VAL A 71 -4.12 -5.02 3.46
CA VAL A 71 -2.69 -4.95 3.84
C VAL A 71 -1.87 -4.87 2.57
N ALA A 72 -1.07 -3.82 2.44
CA ALA A 72 -0.12 -3.65 1.35
C ALA A 72 1.28 -4.12 1.80
N GLY A 73 1.98 -4.86 0.96
CA GLY A 73 3.37 -5.25 1.22
C GLY A 73 4.14 -5.53 -0.06
N ASP A 74 5.47 -5.57 0.02
CA ASP A 74 6.34 -5.79 -1.13
C ASP A 74 6.10 -7.16 -1.78
N SER A 75 5.80 -7.16 -3.07
CA SER A 75 5.59 -8.37 -3.87
C SER A 75 6.78 -9.33 -3.88
N LYS A 76 8.00 -8.81 -3.68
CA LYS A 76 9.25 -9.56 -3.74
C LYS A 76 9.77 -10.01 -2.37
N ASN A 77 9.21 -9.49 -1.28
CA ASN A 77 9.69 -9.76 0.07
C ASN A 77 8.53 -10.20 0.99
N ASN A 78 8.25 -11.49 0.98
CA ASN A 78 7.18 -12.13 1.76
C ASN A 78 5.83 -11.37 1.66
N PRO A 79 5.20 -11.36 0.47
CA PRO A 79 3.99 -10.59 0.24
C PRO A 79 2.85 -11.02 1.18
N PRO A 80 2.03 -10.09 1.67
CA PRO A 80 0.92 -10.39 2.56
C PRO A 80 -0.11 -11.28 1.85
N ARG A 81 -0.81 -12.11 2.63
CA ARG A 81 -1.84 -13.03 2.15
C ARG A 81 -3.08 -12.93 3.02
N GLY A 82 -4.25 -13.23 2.44
CA GLY A 82 -5.46 -13.41 3.22
C GLY A 82 -5.35 -14.66 4.10
N ALA A 83 -5.96 -14.61 5.27
CA ALA A 83 -6.14 -15.77 6.14
C ALA A 83 -7.65 -15.99 6.32
N SER A 84 -8.10 -17.24 6.14
CA SER A 84 -9.48 -17.63 6.48
C SER A 84 -9.63 -17.82 7.99
N ASP A 85 -8.63 -18.44 8.60
CA ASP A 85 -8.62 -18.85 10.00
C ASP A 85 -7.21 -18.69 10.56
N PHE A 86 -7.12 -18.45 11.88
CA PHE A 86 -5.85 -18.44 12.62
C PHE A 86 -6.09 -18.94 14.05
N LEU A 87 -5.09 -19.58 14.64
CA LEU A 87 -5.11 -19.94 16.06
C LEU A 87 -4.63 -18.74 16.88
N ALA A 88 -5.37 -18.41 17.94
CA ALA A 88 -5.05 -17.32 18.86
C ALA A 88 -5.03 -17.83 20.31
N GLN A 89 -4.29 -17.11 21.17
CA GLN A 89 -4.20 -17.37 22.61
C GLN A 89 -5.34 -16.70 23.38
#